data_AF-A0A1E7NFR9-F1
#
_entry.id   AF-A0A1E7NFR9-F1
#
_cell.length_a   1.000
_cell.length_b   1.000
_cell.length_c   1.000
_cell.angle_alpha   90.00
_cell.angle_beta   90.00
_cell.angle_gamma   90.00
#
_symmetry.space_group_name_H-M   'P 1'
#
loop_
_entity.id
_entity.type
_entity.pdbx_description
1 polymer ?
#
loop_
_entity_poly.entity_id
_entity_poly.type
_entity_poly.pdbx_seq_one_letter_code
_entity_poly.pdbx_strand_id
1 'polypeptide(L)'
;MSDASLTYAYAVARDRTPALAAEAGTLTGVAGAPVRLLTPDRTTTPVAVVSHVPAEDFHEAALHRHLEDLGWLEALARAHHGVIEALAAHTTVLPLRLATVYLDDDRVRAMLDDNQKLFFDGLERLRGHVELGVKLYVEAEPRPPAATDAPPDPALSPGRAYLRRRRTEQDARHDAHRAAEEAAQRIAVIARAHAVQWARHRVQEGELATGPGQNVVNDAYLVPADHVRAFREETMHATDGLPGLRVDVTGPWAPYSFATLTPPEPGTASAP
;
A
#
# COMPACT_ATOMS: atom_id res chain seq x y z
N MET A 1 -13.92 -38.07 -2.38
CA MET A 1 -14.63 -36.93 -1.76
C MET A 1 -14.19 -35.74 -2.56
N SER A 2 -15.09 -35.04 -3.27
CA SER A 2 -14.66 -33.81 -3.96
C SER A 2 -14.18 -32.85 -2.88
N ASP A 3 -12.91 -32.43 -2.93
CA ASP A 3 -12.45 -31.35 -2.07
C ASP A 3 -13.37 -30.16 -2.31
N ALA A 4 -14.09 -29.77 -1.26
CA ALA A 4 -14.88 -28.57 -1.31
C ALA A 4 -13.91 -27.41 -1.63
N SER A 5 -14.26 -26.61 -2.64
CA SER A 5 -13.45 -25.47 -3.04
C SER A 5 -14.25 -24.20 -2.84
N LEU A 6 -13.56 -23.16 -2.38
CA LEU A 6 -14.10 -21.81 -2.27
C LEU A 6 -13.54 -20.97 -3.42
N THR A 7 -14.16 -19.82 -3.66
CA THR A 7 -13.72 -18.90 -4.73
C THR A 7 -13.02 -17.70 -4.11
N TYR A 8 -11.72 -17.61 -4.32
CA TYR A 8 -10.91 -16.48 -3.90
C TYR A 8 -10.95 -15.40 -4.98
N ALA A 9 -11.32 -14.17 -4.61
CA ALA A 9 -11.41 -13.03 -5.52
C ALA A 9 -10.26 -12.04 -5.31
N TYR A 10 -9.53 -11.74 -6.38
CA TYR A 10 -8.35 -10.87 -6.35
C TYR A 10 -8.70 -9.41 -6.68
N ALA A 11 -9.41 -9.22 -7.78
CA ALA A 11 -9.70 -7.91 -8.33
C ALA A 11 -10.94 -7.96 -9.22
N VAL A 12 -11.49 -6.77 -9.50
CA VAL A 12 -12.47 -6.56 -10.56
C VAL A 12 -11.80 -5.79 -11.69
N ALA A 13 -12.05 -6.18 -12.94
CA ALA A 13 -11.56 -5.51 -14.14
C ALA A 13 -12.73 -5.12 -15.04
N ARG A 14 -12.51 -4.12 -15.91
CA ARG A 14 -13.58 -3.59 -16.76
C ARG A 14 -14.15 -4.63 -17.72
N ASP A 15 -13.29 -5.25 -18.53
CA ASP A 15 -13.69 -6.07 -19.66
C ASP A 15 -12.88 -7.37 -19.74
N ARG A 16 -13.50 -8.42 -20.29
CA ARG A 16 -12.82 -9.67 -20.65
C ARG A 16 -12.13 -9.54 -22.02
N THR A 17 -11.06 -8.75 -22.10
CA THR A 17 -10.30 -8.68 -23.36
C THR A 17 -9.53 -9.98 -23.62
N PRO A 18 -9.25 -10.35 -24.89
CA PRO A 18 -8.44 -11.53 -25.19
C PRO A 18 -7.05 -11.50 -24.52
N ALA A 19 -6.42 -10.32 -24.45
CA ALA A 19 -5.14 -10.14 -23.78
C ALA A 19 -5.23 -10.41 -22.28
N LEU A 20 -6.26 -9.87 -21.61
CA LEU A 20 -6.48 -10.11 -20.18
C LEU A 20 -6.77 -11.59 -19.89
N ALA A 21 -7.57 -12.24 -20.74
CA ALA A 21 -7.89 -13.65 -20.60
C ALA A 21 -6.66 -14.56 -20.80
N ALA A 22 -5.79 -14.20 -21.75
CA ALA A 22 -4.53 -14.91 -21.98
C ALA A 22 -3.58 -14.77 -20.78
N GLU A 23 -3.39 -13.54 -20.28
CA GLU A 23 -2.54 -13.27 -19.11
C GLU A 23 -3.08 -13.99 -17.86
N ALA A 24 -4.37 -13.87 -17.57
CA ALA A 24 -4.98 -14.59 -16.44
C ALA A 24 -4.74 -16.10 -16.52
N GLY A 25 -4.81 -16.68 -17.73
CA GLY A 25 -4.57 -18.10 -17.96
C GLY A 25 -3.13 -18.57 -17.74
N THR A 26 -2.15 -17.67 -17.70
CA THR A 26 -0.74 -18.00 -17.40
C THR A 26 -0.38 -17.81 -15.92
N LEU A 27 -1.26 -17.16 -15.15
CA LEU A 27 -0.99 -16.84 -13.76
C LEU A 27 -1.37 -17.97 -12.81
N THR A 28 -0.51 -18.16 -11.82
CA THR A 28 -0.76 -19.01 -10.64
C THR A 28 -1.00 -18.11 -9.45
N GLY A 29 -2.18 -18.24 -8.84
CA GLY A 29 -2.61 -17.45 -7.70
C GLY A 29 -2.32 -18.11 -6.36
N VAL A 30 -3.11 -17.71 -5.37
CA VAL A 30 -3.11 -18.24 -4.01
C VAL A 30 -3.31 -19.76 -4.02
N ALA A 31 -2.61 -20.44 -3.10
CA ALA A 31 -2.59 -21.90 -2.97
C ALA A 31 -2.17 -22.64 -4.25
N GLY A 32 -1.43 -21.98 -5.15
CA GLY A 32 -0.98 -22.59 -6.40
C GLY A 32 -2.10 -22.77 -7.42
N ALA A 33 -3.26 -22.13 -7.22
CA ALA A 33 -4.43 -22.32 -8.06
C ALA A 33 -4.36 -21.51 -9.36
N PRO A 34 -4.81 -22.04 -10.50
CA PRO A 34 -4.85 -21.28 -11.75
C PRO A 34 -5.84 -20.11 -11.64
N VAL A 35 -5.43 -18.96 -12.16
CA VAL A 35 -6.27 -17.75 -12.18
C VAL A 35 -7.21 -17.81 -13.40
N ARG A 36 -8.41 -17.27 -13.24
CA ARG A 36 -9.41 -17.17 -14.30
C ARG A 36 -10.31 -15.95 -14.14
N LEU A 37 -10.99 -15.62 -15.22
CA LEU A 37 -11.96 -14.53 -15.27
C LEU A 37 -13.39 -15.08 -15.17
N LEU A 38 -14.17 -14.54 -14.24
CA LEU A 38 -15.61 -14.77 -14.13
C LEU A 38 -16.38 -13.55 -14.64
N THR A 39 -17.35 -13.84 -15.50
CA THR A 39 -18.30 -12.86 -16.03
C THR A 39 -19.59 -12.92 -15.20
N PRO A 40 -20.25 -11.78 -14.93
CA PRO A 40 -21.58 -11.76 -14.33
C PRO A 40 -22.63 -12.49 -15.19
N ASP A 41 -23.79 -12.80 -14.61
CA ASP A 41 -24.85 -13.52 -15.33
C ASP A 41 -25.71 -12.58 -16.18
N ARG A 42 -25.95 -11.35 -15.70
CA ARG A 42 -26.87 -10.40 -16.37
C ARG A 42 -26.16 -9.54 -17.41
N THR A 43 -24.85 -9.43 -17.33
CA THR A 43 -24.05 -8.50 -18.13
C THR A 43 -22.72 -9.15 -18.53
N THR A 44 -21.96 -8.51 -19.41
CA THR A 44 -20.63 -9.01 -19.81
C THR A 44 -19.49 -8.40 -19.00
N THR A 45 -19.79 -7.40 -18.17
CA THR A 45 -18.83 -6.47 -17.55
C THR A 45 -19.46 -5.80 -16.32
N PRO A 46 -18.70 -5.58 -15.23
CA PRO A 46 -17.28 -5.86 -15.09
C PRO A 46 -17.01 -7.34 -14.78
N VAL A 47 -15.76 -7.79 -14.93
CA VAL A 47 -15.36 -9.18 -14.67
C VAL A 47 -14.56 -9.31 -13.39
N ALA A 48 -14.74 -10.41 -12.66
CA ALA A 48 -13.92 -10.74 -11.51
C ALA A 48 -12.73 -11.62 -11.91
N VAL A 49 -11.60 -11.37 -11.28
CA VAL A 49 -10.40 -12.21 -11.34
C VAL A 49 -10.43 -13.12 -10.12
N VAL A 50 -10.43 -14.43 -10.33
CA VAL A 50 -10.59 -15.41 -9.25
C VAL A 50 -9.73 -16.65 -9.42
N SER A 51 -9.63 -17.45 -8.37
CA SER A 51 -9.15 -18.83 -8.40
C SER A 51 -9.93 -19.68 -7.40
N HIS A 52 -9.89 -21.00 -7.54
CA HIS A 52 -10.44 -21.91 -6.55
C HIS A 52 -9.40 -22.25 -5.50
N VAL A 53 -9.77 -22.18 -4.22
CA VAL A 53 -8.88 -22.47 -3.09
C VAL A 53 -9.47 -23.57 -2.20
N PRO A 54 -8.64 -24.36 -1.51
CA PRO A 54 -9.13 -25.43 -0.63
C PRO A 54 -10.02 -24.88 0.49
N ALA A 55 -11.21 -25.44 0.65
CA ALA A 55 -12.13 -24.97 1.68
C ALA A 55 -11.59 -25.17 3.11
N GLU A 56 -10.79 -26.21 3.32
CA GLU A 56 -10.16 -26.52 4.61
C GLU A 56 -9.27 -25.40 5.16
N ASP A 57 -8.58 -24.67 4.29
CA ASP A 57 -7.69 -23.57 4.67
C ASP A 57 -8.41 -22.21 4.67
N PHE A 58 -9.43 -22.05 3.81
CA PHE A 58 -10.06 -20.75 3.52
C PHE A 58 -11.45 -20.55 4.11
N HIS A 59 -12.03 -21.55 4.77
CA HIS A 59 -13.19 -21.33 5.62
C HIS A 59 -12.84 -20.41 6.80
N GLU A 60 -13.82 -19.61 7.23
CA GLU A 60 -13.64 -18.49 8.18
C GLU A 60 -12.74 -18.81 9.38
N ALA A 61 -13.00 -19.90 10.10
CA ALA A 61 -12.23 -20.28 11.29
C ALA A 61 -10.79 -20.72 10.98
N ALA A 62 -10.56 -21.39 9.85
CA ALA A 62 -9.22 -21.80 9.43
C ALA A 62 -8.43 -20.59 8.91
N LEU A 63 -9.07 -19.78 8.06
CA LEU A 63 -8.51 -18.56 7.50
C LEU A 63 -8.05 -17.61 8.62
N HIS A 64 -8.87 -17.41 9.65
CA HIS A 64 -8.50 -16.56 10.78
C HIS A 64 -7.19 -17.01 11.45
N ARG A 65 -7.04 -18.32 11.71
CA ARG A 65 -5.83 -18.90 12.28
C ARG A 65 -4.62 -18.75 11.36
N HIS A 66 -4.81 -18.97 10.07
CA HIS A 66 -3.73 -18.84 9.08
C HIS A 66 -3.26 -17.39 8.92
N LEU A 67 -4.15 -16.40 9.09
CA LEU A 67 -3.78 -14.99 9.04
C LEU A 67 -2.95 -14.54 10.27
N GLU A 68 -2.91 -15.32 11.34
CA GLU A 68 -2.00 -15.11 12.48
C GLU A 68 -0.60 -15.70 12.24
N ASP A 69 -0.45 -16.60 11.26
CA ASP A 69 0.85 -17.12 10.82
C ASP A 69 1.48 -16.15 9.81
N LEU A 70 2.57 -15.48 10.22
CA LEU A 70 3.25 -14.49 9.40
C LEU A 70 3.80 -15.06 8.09
N GLY A 71 4.29 -16.30 8.09
CA GLY A 71 4.86 -16.92 6.89
C GLY A 71 3.76 -17.27 5.89
N TRP A 72 2.63 -17.78 6.39
CA TRP A 72 1.45 -18.04 5.56
C TRP A 72 0.84 -16.73 5.03
N LEU A 73 0.70 -15.72 5.88
CA LEU A 73 0.19 -14.40 5.49
C LEU A 73 1.08 -13.74 4.43
N GLU A 74 2.41 -13.81 4.57
CA GLU A 74 3.34 -13.29 3.57
C GLU A 74 3.17 -14.01 2.23
N ALA A 75 3.11 -15.35 2.23
CA ALA A 75 2.90 -16.13 1.03
C ALA A 75 1.56 -15.81 0.35
N LEU A 76 0.49 -15.70 1.14
CA LEU A 76 -0.83 -15.29 0.67
C LEU A 76 -0.79 -13.90 0.03
N ALA A 77 -0.22 -12.92 0.73
CA ALA A 77 -0.12 -11.53 0.28
C ALA A 77 0.70 -11.42 -1.01
N ARG A 78 1.82 -12.13 -1.10
CA ARG A 78 2.69 -12.18 -2.29
C ARG A 78 1.95 -12.75 -3.49
N ALA A 79 1.26 -13.89 -3.33
CA ALA A 79 0.50 -14.51 -4.41
C ALA A 79 -0.67 -13.62 -4.86
N HIS A 80 -1.41 -13.06 -3.91
CA HIS A 80 -2.50 -12.11 -4.20
C HIS A 80 -2.00 -10.88 -4.97
N HIS A 81 -0.90 -10.29 -4.51
CA HIS A 81 -0.31 -9.12 -5.13
C HIS A 81 0.21 -9.40 -6.54
N GLY A 82 0.93 -10.50 -6.73
CA GLY A 82 1.48 -10.88 -8.04
C GLY A 82 0.42 -11.04 -9.12
N VAL A 83 -0.75 -11.58 -8.77
CA VAL A 83 -1.90 -11.66 -9.70
C VAL A 83 -2.39 -10.27 -10.11
N ILE A 84 -2.54 -9.36 -9.13
CA ILE A 84 -3.09 -8.03 -9.38
C ILE A 84 -2.11 -7.18 -10.19
N GLU A 85 -0.82 -7.21 -9.87
CA GLU A 85 0.21 -6.46 -10.60
C GLU A 85 0.31 -6.89 -12.05
N ALA A 86 0.34 -8.21 -12.30
CA ALA A 86 0.37 -8.74 -13.66
C ALA A 86 -0.82 -8.22 -14.48
N LEU A 87 -2.02 -8.25 -13.92
CA LEU A 87 -3.22 -7.79 -14.62
C LEU A 87 -3.28 -6.26 -14.77
N ALA A 88 -2.78 -5.51 -13.79
CA ALA A 88 -2.71 -4.05 -13.82
C ALA A 88 -1.83 -3.52 -14.97
N ALA A 89 -0.87 -4.32 -15.44
CA ALA A 89 -0.06 -3.98 -16.62
C ALA A 89 -0.86 -3.99 -17.94
N HIS A 90 -2.01 -4.68 -17.97
CA HIS A 90 -2.83 -4.83 -19.18
C HIS A 90 -4.14 -4.04 -19.15
N THR A 91 -4.66 -3.72 -17.97
CA THR A 91 -5.94 -3.03 -17.82
C THR A 91 -6.04 -2.30 -16.48
N THR A 92 -7.03 -1.41 -16.36
CA THR A 92 -7.40 -0.86 -15.05
C THR A 92 -8.09 -1.95 -14.24
N VAL A 93 -7.53 -2.22 -13.06
CA VAL A 93 -8.07 -3.15 -12.08
C VAL A 93 -8.51 -2.38 -10.83
N LEU A 94 -9.55 -2.91 -10.19
CA LEU A 94 -9.95 -2.55 -8.84
C LEU A 94 -9.53 -3.69 -7.90
N PRO A 95 -8.40 -3.54 -7.19
CA PRO A 95 -7.96 -4.52 -6.20
C PRO A 95 -9.05 -4.78 -5.14
N LEU A 96 -9.39 -6.04 -4.91
CA LEU A 96 -10.19 -6.42 -3.75
C LEU A 96 -9.29 -6.59 -2.53
N ARG A 97 -9.87 -6.57 -1.33
CA ARG A 97 -9.10 -6.77 -0.10
C ARG A 97 -8.49 -8.16 -0.08
N LEU A 98 -7.31 -8.27 0.52
CA LEU A 98 -6.68 -9.57 0.78
C LEU A 98 -7.66 -10.48 1.51
N ALA A 99 -7.69 -11.76 1.12
CA ALA A 99 -8.56 -12.78 1.69
C ALA A 99 -10.07 -12.53 1.46
N THR A 100 -10.44 -11.92 0.33
CA THR A 100 -11.84 -11.88 -0.13
C THR A 100 -12.24 -13.24 -0.71
N VAL A 101 -13.02 -14.02 0.04
CA VAL A 101 -13.42 -15.40 -0.32
C VAL A 101 -14.94 -15.53 -0.38
N TYR A 102 -15.44 -16.23 -1.39
CA TYR A 102 -16.84 -16.56 -1.61
C TYR A 102 -17.04 -18.08 -1.56
N LEU A 103 -18.26 -18.51 -1.26
CA LEU A 103 -18.61 -19.93 -1.20
C LEU A 103 -18.43 -20.63 -2.56
N ASP A 104 -18.74 -19.92 -3.65
CA ASP A 104 -18.73 -20.45 -5.01
C ASP A 104 -18.70 -19.30 -6.03
N ASP A 105 -18.62 -19.66 -7.31
CA ASP A 105 -18.62 -18.70 -8.42
C ASP A 105 -19.93 -17.93 -8.53
N ASP A 106 -21.05 -18.56 -8.21
CA ASP A 106 -22.38 -17.96 -8.36
C ASP A 106 -22.55 -16.77 -7.41
N ARG A 107 -21.96 -16.86 -6.21
CA ARG A 107 -21.86 -15.72 -5.28
C ARG A 107 -20.99 -14.58 -5.81
N VAL A 108 -19.92 -14.89 -6.54
CA VAL A 108 -19.10 -13.86 -7.20
C VAL A 108 -19.88 -13.19 -8.33
N ARG A 109 -20.59 -13.97 -9.16
CA ARG A 109 -21.44 -13.43 -10.24
C ARG A 109 -22.55 -12.54 -9.70
N ALA A 110 -23.26 -12.99 -8.67
CA ALA A 110 -24.28 -12.19 -7.99
C ALA A 110 -23.70 -10.88 -7.43
N MET A 111 -22.51 -10.94 -6.80
CA MET A 111 -21.84 -9.75 -6.30
C MET A 111 -21.49 -8.75 -7.41
N LEU A 112 -21.03 -9.22 -8.58
CA LEU A 112 -20.76 -8.38 -9.74
C LEU A 112 -22.04 -7.73 -10.28
N ASP A 113 -23.12 -8.50 -10.39
CA ASP A 113 -24.42 -8.02 -10.88
C ASP A 113 -25.03 -6.98 -9.94
N ASP A 114 -25.01 -7.23 -8.62
CA ASP A 114 -25.62 -6.35 -7.62
C ASP A 114 -24.86 -5.02 -7.45
N ASN A 115 -23.55 -5.02 -7.73
CA ASN A 115 -22.67 -3.86 -7.51
C ASN A 115 -22.09 -3.29 -8.81
N GLN A 116 -22.71 -3.60 -9.96
CA GLN A 116 -22.17 -3.27 -11.28
C GLN A 116 -21.79 -1.79 -11.41
N LYS A 117 -22.70 -0.87 -11.04
CA LYS A 117 -22.46 0.58 -11.10
C LYS A 117 -21.28 0.99 -10.22
N LEU A 118 -21.23 0.47 -9.00
CA LEU A 118 -20.20 0.80 -8.02
C LEU A 118 -18.81 0.40 -8.52
N PHE A 119 -18.69 -0.79 -9.13
CA PHE A 119 -17.45 -1.23 -9.75
C PHE A 119 -17.04 -0.39 -10.95
N PHE A 120 -17.99 -0.03 -11.83
CA PHE A 120 -17.69 0.84 -12.96
C PHE A 120 -17.20 2.22 -12.53
N ASP A 121 -17.89 2.85 -11.56
CA ASP A 121 -17.48 4.15 -11.04
C ASP A 121 -16.07 4.08 -10.41
N GLY A 122 -15.78 2.99 -9.68
CA GLY A 122 -14.45 2.72 -9.13
C GLY A 122 -13.38 2.56 -10.21
N LEU A 123 -13.65 1.76 -11.25
CA LEU A 123 -12.73 1.54 -12.36
C LEU A 123 -12.49 2.82 -13.17
N GLU A 124 -13.52 3.63 -13.42
CA GLU A 124 -13.35 4.92 -14.11
C GLU A 124 -12.49 5.89 -13.30
N ARG A 125 -12.71 5.96 -11.98
CA ARG A 125 -11.90 6.81 -11.09
C ARG A 125 -10.42 6.43 -11.11
N LEU A 126 -10.11 5.14 -11.24
CA LEU A 126 -8.74 4.62 -11.25
C LEU A 126 -8.10 4.58 -12.64
N ARG A 127 -8.89 4.83 -13.70
CA ARG A 127 -8.42 4.68 -15.08
C ARG A 127 -7.26 5.62 -15.38
N GLY A 128 -6.15 5.06 -15.86
CA GLY A 128 -4.94 5.83 -16.21
C GLY A 128 -4.13 6.32 -15.00
N HIS A 129 -4.45 5.85 -13.79
CA HIS A 129 -3.75 6.22 -12.57
C HIS A 129 -3.01 5.03 -11.97
N VAL A 130 -1.96 5.33 -11.21
CA VAL A 130 -1.18 4.37 -10.43
C VAL A 130 -1.04 4.88 -9.00
N GLU A 131 -0.70 3.99 -8.08
CA GLU A 131 -0.39 4.38 -6.71
C GLU A 131 1.13 4.49 -6.50
N LEU A 132 1.54 5.59 -5.89
CA LEU A 132 2.91 5.81 -5.40
C LEU A 132 2.89 5.95 -3.88
N GLY A 133 3.73 5.17 -3.20
CA GLY A 133 3.94 5.29 -1.76
C GLY A 133 5.09 6.23 -1.47
N VAL A 134 4.94 7.14 -0.52
CA VAL A 134 5.99 8.05 -0.05
C VAL A 134 6.24 7.81 1.43
N LYS A 135 7.50 7.55 1.76
CA LYS A 135 7.96 7.38 3.14
C LYS A 135 9.07 8.38 3.45
N LEU A 136 8.98 9.05 4.60
CA LEU A 136 10.05 9.90 5.12
C LEU A 136 10.63 9.25 6.37
N TYR A 137 11.95 9.16 6.43
CA TYR A 137 12.71 8.58 7.53
C TYR A 137 13.62 9.64 8.13
N VAL A 138 13.66 9.68 9.46
CA VAL A 138 14.70 10.38 10.23
C VAL A 138 15.78 9.37 10.55
N GLU A 139 16.93 9.48 9.90
CA GLU A 139 18.06 8.60 10.13
C GLU A 139 18.73 8.98 11.46
N ALA A 140 19.02 7.98 12.28
CA ALA A 140 19.87 8.21 13.44
C ALA A 140 21.28 8.51 12.91
N GLU A 141 21.86 9.66 13.27
CA GLU A 141 23.28 9.89 12.97
C GLU A 141 24.08 8.70 13.50
N PRO A 142 25.01 8.13 12.70
CA PRO A 142 25.91 7.13 13.21
C PRO A 142 26.67 7.76 14.37
N ARG A 143 26.28 7.36 15.59
CA ARG A 143 26.97 7.74 16.81
C ARG A 143 28.44 7.43 16.56
N PRO A 144 29.35 8.43 16.57
CA PRO A 144 30.76 8.13 16.47
C PRO A 144 31.06 7.06 17.53
N PRO A 145 31.85 6.01 17.22
CA PRO A 145 32.25 5.04 18.22
C PRO A 145 32.70 5.85 19.42
N ALA A 146 32.10 5.56 20.58
CA ALA A 146 32.20 6.41 21.75
C ALA A 146 33.63 6.95 21.84
N ALA A 147 33.77 8.27 21.90
CA ALA A 147 35.01 8.89 22.32
C ALA A 147 35.21 8.54 23.81
N THR A 148 35.40 7.26 24.10
CA THR A 148 36.00 6.75 25.33
C THR A 148 37.50 7.05 25.36
N ASP A 149 38.07 7.54 24.26
CA ASP A 149 39.49 7.90 24.13
C ASP A 149 39.76 9.40 23.87
N ALA A 150 38.75 10.28 23.90
CA ALA A 150 39.05 11.70 24.00
C ALA A 150 39.44 12.00 25.46
N PRO A 151 40.66 12.50 25.74
CA PRO A 151 41.06 12.82 27.10
C PRO A 151 40.04 13.80 27.70
N PRO A 152 39.63 13.61 28.97
CA PRO A 152 38.70 14.52 29.63
C PRO A 152 39.29 15.93 29.53
N ASP A 153 38.51 16.87 29.00
CA ASP A 153 38.88 18.27 29.01
C ASP A 153 39.12 18.68 30.48
N PRO A 154 40.38 18.93 30.89
CA PRO A 154 40.71 19.17 32.29
C PRO A 154 40.06 20.46 32.83
N ALA A 155 39.46 21.27 31.96
CA ALA A 155 38.75 22.49 32.32
C ALA A 155 37.27 22.29 32.69
N LEU A 156 36.69 21.08 32.53
CA LEU A 156 35.26 20.84 32.76
C LEU A 156 35.01 19.78 33.84
N SER A 157 34.22 20.15 34.86
CA SER A 157 33.75 19.17 35.84
C SER A 157 32.84 18.11 35.18
N PRO A 158 32.81 16.86 35.67
CA PRO A 158 32.00 15.78 35.10
C PRO A 158 30.51 16.16 34.93
N GLY A 159 29.96 16.96 35.85
CA GLY A 159 28.59 17.49 35.75
C GLY A 159 28.38 18.50 34.61
N ARG A 160 29.37 19.37 34.33
CA ARG A 160 29.29 20.31 33.20
C ARG A 160 29.46 19.61 31.85
N ALA A 161 30.31 18.59 31.78
CA ALA A 161 30.46 17.76 30.59
C ALA A 161 29.15 16.99 30.27
N TYR A 162 28.51 16.42 31.29
CA TYR A 162 27.20 15.77 31.16
C TYR A 162 26.10 16.74 30.70
N LEU A 163 25.98 17.92 31.32
CA LEU A 163 24.98 18.92 30.94
C LEU A 163 25.21 19.47 29.52
N ARG A 164 26.47 19.67 29.10
CA ARG A 164 26.81 20.06 27.72
C ARG A 164 26.37 19.01 26.72
N ARG A 165 26.71 17.74 26.98
CA ARG A 165 26.30 16.61 26.14
C ARG A 165 24.78 16.52 26.03
N ARG A 166 24.07 16.62 27.15
CA ARG A 166 22.60 16.57 27.18
C ARG A 166 21.96 17.72 26.41
N ARG A 167 22.55 18.92 26.47
CA ARG A 167 22.08 20.09 25.69
C ARG A 167 22.29 19.87 24.19
N THR A 168 23.47 19.42 23.78
CA THR A 168 23.76 19.08 22.37
C THR A 168 22.84 17.99 21.84
N GLU A 169 22.56 16.95 22.63
CA GLU A 169 21.60 15.90 22.26
C GLU A 169 20.16 16.43 22.15
N GLN A 170 19.76 17.40 22.99
CA GLN A 170 18.43 18.03 22.90
C GLN A 170 18.32 18.95 21.69
N ASP A 171 19.33 19.79 21.44
CA ASP A 171 19.37 20.71 20.30
C ASP A 171 19.33 19.92 18.98
N ALA A 172 20.12 18.84 18.86
CA ALA A 172 20.11 17.96 17.69
C ALA A 172 18.74 17.30 17.44
N ARG A 173 18.03 16.87 18.51
CA ARG A 173 16.67 16.32 18.38
C ARG A 173 15.66 17.37 17.91
N HIS A 174 15.75 18.60 18.44
CA HIS A 174 14.90 19.69 18.00
C HIS A 174 15.17 20.06 16.54
N ASP A 175 16.43 20.10 16.12
CA ASP A 175 16.82 20.37 14.73
C ASP A 175 16.31 19.28 13.77
N ALA A 176 16.48 18.00 14.13
CA ALA A 176 15.96 16.88 13.36
C ALA A 176 14.43 16.91 13.24
N HIS A 177 13.73 17.26 14.32
CA HIS A 177 12.28 17.38 14.29
C HIS A 177 11.82 18.51 13.36
N ARG A 178 12.42 19.69 13.45
CA ARG A 178 12.10 20.81 12.54
C ARG A 178 12.40 20.48 11.08
N ALA A 179 13.54 19.84 10.82
CA ALA A 179 13.88 19.39 9.47
C ALA A 179 12.86 18.38 8.94
N ALA A 180 12.42 17.43 9.77
CA ALA A 180 11.41 16.45 9.39
C ALA A 180 10.05 17.09 9.09
N GLU A 181 9.62 18.07 9.89
CA GLU A 181 8.40 18.84 9.63
C GLU A 181 8.49 19.63 8.32
N GLU A 182 9.63 20.29 8.08
CA GLU A 182 9.88 21.02 6.85
C GLU A 182 9.86 20.11 5.61
N ALA A 183 10.56 18.97 5.67
CA ALA A 183 10.55 17.97 4.60
C ALA A 183 9.14 17.41 4.36
N ALA A 184 8.39 17.09 5.41
CA ALA A 184 7.02 16.59 5.29
C ALA A 184 6.10 17.62 4.62
N GLN A 185 6.25 18.91 4.92
CA GLN A 185 5.50 19.98 4.25
C GLN A 185 5.88 20.11 2.77
N ARG A 186 7.19 20.08 2.45
CA ARG A 186 7.67 20.10 1.05
C ARG A 186 7.12 18.92 0.26
N ILE A 187 7.21 17.71 0.81
CA ILE A 187 6.65 16.48 0.21
C ILE A 187 5.16 16.65 -0.05
N ALA A 188 4.38 17.12 0.94
CA ALA A 188 2.93 17.27 0.79
C ALA A 188 2.55 18.27 -0.32
N VAL A 189 3.30 19.38 -0.46
CA VAL A 189 3.08 20.37 -1.52
C VAL A 189 3.40 19.77 -2.90
N ILE A 190 4.58 19.18 -3.05
CA ILE A 190 5.03 18.54 -4.31
C ILE A 190 4.06 17.43 -4.72
N ALA A 191 3.81 16.49 -3.82
CA ALA A 191 3.01 15.31 -4.13
C ALA A 191 1.57 15.67 -4.51
N ARG A 192 0.96 16.66 -3.85
CA ARG A 192 -0.41 17.14 -4.19
C ARG A 192 -0.48 17.91 -5.50
N ALA A 193 0.62 18.46 -6.02
CA ALA A 193 0.64 19.09 -7.34
C ALA A 193 0.51 18.06 -8.47
N HIS A 194 0.94 16.81 -8.22
CA HIS A 194 0.98 15.74 -9.20
C HIS A 194 -0.12 14.69 -9.01
N ALA A 195 -0.64 14.54 -7.79
CA ALA A 195 -1.63 13.52 -7.43
C ALA A 195 -3.08 14.04 -7.47
N VAL A 196 -4.02 13.17 -7.86
CA VAL A 196 -5.46 13.47 -7.85
C VAL A 196 -6.14 13.10 -6.53
N GLN A 197 -5.57 12.14 -5.80
CA GLN A 197 -6.04 11.72 -4.47
C GLN A 197 -4.86 11.35 -3.57
N TRP A 198 -5.08 11.38 -2.26
CA TRP A 198 -4.08 11.07 -1.24
C TRP A 198 -4.72 10.30 -0.08
N ALA A 199 -3.98 9.34 0.47
CA ALA A 199 -4.35 8.59 1.66
C ALA A 199 -3.17 8.53 2.63
N ARG A 200 -3.41 8.74 3.92
CA ARG A 200 -2.40 8.58 4.97
C ARG A 200 -2.50 7.20 5.60
N HIS A 201 -1.39 6.49 5.64
CA HIS A 201 -1.28 5.24 6.38
C HIS A 201 -0.68 5.46 7.76
N ARG A 202 -0.92 4.50 8.66
CA ARG A 202 -0.26 4.51 9.95
C ARG A 202 1.25 4.40 9.73
N VAL A 203 1.99 5.29 10.37
CA VAL A 203 3.43 5.15 10.53
C VAL A 203 3.66 3.87 11.35
N GLN A 204 4.51 2.97 10.86
CA GLN A 204 4.81 1.72 11.57
C GLN A 204 5.61 2.07 12.84
N GLU A 205 5.01 1.88 14.00
CA GLU A 205 5.66 1.97 15.31
C GLU A 205 5.86 0.53 15.83
N GLY A 206 7.09 0.12 16.17
CA GLY A 206 7.39 -1.18 16.80
C GLY A 206 8.66 -1.88 16.30
N GLU A 207 9.00 -3.02 16.91
CA GLU A 207 10.22 -3.83 16.67
C GLU A 207 10.40 -4.30 15.22
N LEU A 208 9.36 -4.23 14.38
CA LEU A 208 9.37 -4.50 12.94
C LEU A 208 9.93 -3.33 12.09
N ALA A 209 10.19 -2.17 12.71
CA ALA A 209 10.99 -1.09 12.12
C ALA A 209 12.49 -1.44 12.17
N THR A 210 12.88 -2.61 11.67
CA THR A 210 14.28 -3.01 11.48
C THR A 210 14.85 -2.35 10.24
N GLY A 211 14.93 -1.02 10.28
CA GLY A 211 15.62 -0.19 9.29
C GLY A 211 16.36 0.95 9.98
N PRO A 212 17.37 1.56 9.33
CA PRO A 212 18.06 2.72 9.89
C PRO A 212 17.10 3.92 9.85
N GLY A 213 16.46 4.22 10.98
CA GLY A 213 15.72 5.48 11.18
C GLY A 213 14.22 5.34 11.51
N GLN A 214 13.67 6.39 12.09
CA GLN A 214 12.25 6.50 12.45
C GLN A 214 11.44 6.95 11.24
N ASN A 215 10.46 6.15 10.80
CA ASN A 215 9.49 6.61 9.80
C ASN A 215 8.60 7.71 10.41
N VAL A 216 8.41 8.80 9.70
CA VAL A 216 7.57 9.94 10.14
C VAL A 216 6.47 10.28 9.13
N VAL A 217 6.58 9.79 7.89
CA VAL A 217 5.54 9.88 6.86
C VAL A 217 5.38 8.50 6.21
N ASN A 218 4.14 8.07 6.03
CA ASN A 218 3.76 6.88 5.28
C ASN A 218 2.47 7.18 4.54
N ASP A 219 2.59 7.78 3.36
CA ASP A 219 1.47 8.30 2.59
C ASP A 219 1.39 7.59 1.23
N ALA A 220 0.18 7.43 0.69
CA ALA A 220 -0.08 6.92 -0.65
C ALA A 220 -0.74 8.00 -1.50
N TYR A 221 -0.36 8.05 -2.78
CA TYR A 221 -0.84 9.05 -3.74
C TYR A 221 -1.34 8.37 -5.00
N LEU A 222 -2.54 8.76 -5.46
CA LEU A 222 -3.07 8.34 -6.75
C LEU A 222 -2.60 9.33 -7.80
N VAL A 223 -1.74 8.89 -8.71
CA VAL A 223 -1.00 9.75 -9.64
C VAL A 223 -1.33 9.34 -11.08
N PRO A 224 -1.68 10.27 -11.98
CA PRO A 224 -1.76 9.99 -13.41
C PRO A 224 -0.47 9.34 -13.91
N ALA A 225 -0.57 8.30 -14.74
CA ALA A 225 0.58 7.48 -15.13
C ALA A 225 1.69 8.30 -15.85
N ASP A 226 1.32 9.36 -16.56
CA ASP A 226 2.22 10.29 -17.23
C ASP A 226 2.95 11.26 -16.27
N HIS A 227 2.44 11.45 -15.04
CA HIS A 227 3.05 12.32 -14.03
C HIS A 227 4.02 11.57 -13.09
N VAL A 228 4.10 10.23 -13.16
CA VAL A 228 4.90 9.39 -12.25
C VAL A 228 6.36 9.82 -12.17
N ARG A 229 6.97 10.15 -13.31
CA ARG A 229 8.38 10.54 -13.37
C ARG A 229 8.63 11.87 -12.63
N ALA A 230 7.83 12.89 -12.94
CA ALA A 230 7.94 14.21 -12.32
C ALA A 230 7.67 14.13 -10.81
N PHE A 231 6.61 13.41 -10.40
CA PHE A 231 6.30 13.15 -9.00
C PHE A 231 7.52 12.57 -8.25
N ARG A 232 8.13 11.52 -8.81
CA ARG A 232 9.26 10.83 -8.17
C ARG A 232 10.48 11.74 -8.06
N GLU A 233 10.88 12.37 -9.16
CA GLU A 233 12.05 13.23 -9.21
C GLU A 233 11.92 14.39 -8.20
N GLU A 234 10.81 15.14 -8.23
CA GLU A 234 10.61 16.27 -7.34
C GLU A 234 10.48 15.86 -5.86
N THR A 235 9.78 14.75 -5.57
CA THR A 235 9.63 14.27 -4.19
C THR A 235 10.96 13.83 -3.60
N MET A 236 11.85 13.24 -4.41
CA MET A 236 13.19 12.86 -3.95
C MET A 236 14.06 14.07 -3.56
N HIS A 237 13.82 15.24 -4.16
CA HIS A 237 14.51 16.49 -3.83
C HIS A 237 13.93 17.21 -2.61
N ALA A 238 12.83 16.72 -2.02
CA ALA A 238 12.18 17.40 -0.89
C ALA A 238 13.08 17.47 0.37
N THR A 239 14.03 16.54 0.50
CA THR A 239 15.00 16.49 1.60
C THR A 239 16.31 17.23 1.30
N ASP A 240 16.44 17.89 0.14
CA ASP A 240 17.65 18.64 -0.19
C ASP A 240 17.90 19.78 0.82
N GLY A 241 19.13 19.83 1.33
CA GLY A 241 19.54 20.75 2.39
C GLY A 241 19.10 20.37 3.81
N LEU A 242 18.48 19.19 3.99
CA LEU A 242 18.02 18.68 5.28
C LEU A 242 18.76 17.38 5.64
N PRO A 243 19.95 17.47 6.28
CA PRO A 243 20.75 16.28 6.61
C PRO A 243 20.04 15.37 7.61
N GLY A 244 20.32 14.06 7.53
CA GLY A 244 19.72 13.05 8.42
C GLY A 244 18.29 12.67 8.06
N LEU A 245 17.78 13.11 6.90
CA LEU A 245 16.49 12.70 6.37
C LEU A 245 16.66 11.90 5.08
N ARG A 246 15.79 10.89 4.91
CA ARG A 246 15.70 10.10 3.68
C ARG A 246 14.26 9.95 3.26
N VAL A 247 13.99 10.22 2.00
CA VAL A 247 12.69 9.99 1.37
C VAL A 247 12.77 8.77 0.46
N ASP A 248 11.80 7.86 0.60
CA ASP A 248 11.60 6.73 -0.30
C ASP A 248 10.29 6.91 -1.07
N VAL A 249 10.36 6.70 -2.38
CA VAL A 249 9.18 6.62 -3.25
C VAL A 249 9.07 5.20 -3.80
N THR A 250 7.99 4.50 -3.50
CA THR A 250 7.73 3.12 -3.97
C THR A 250 6.62 3.09 -5.02
N GLY A 251 6.61 2.05 -5.85
CA GLY A 251 5.67 1.88 -6.96
C GLY A 251 6.32 2.15 -8.32
N PRO A 252 5.54 2.26 -9.41
CA PRO A 252 4.08 2.32 -9.43
C PRO A 252 3.41 0.99 -9.04
N TRP A 253 2.39 1.07 -8.17
CA TRP A 253 1.58 -0.06 -7.74
C TRP A 253 0.17 0.03 -8.33
N ALA A 254 -0.56 -1.10 -8.34
CA ALA A 254 -2.01 -1.06 -8.45
C ALA A 254 -2.60 -0.24 -7.28
N PRO A 255 -3.72 0.48 -7.49
CA PRO A 255 -4.20 1.49 -6.55
C PRO A 255 -5.00 0.93 -5.36
N TYR A 256 -4.38 0.06 -4.56
CA TYR A 256 -4.98 -0.60 -3.39
C TYR A 256 -5.63 0.39 -2.41
N SER A 257 -4.94 1.46 -2.07
CA SER A 257 -5.37 2.45 -1.07
C SER A 257 -6.59 3.24 -1.55
N PHE A 258 -6.81 3.26 -2.86
CA PHE A 258 -7.89 3.99 -3.51
C PHE A 258 -8.97 3.06 -4.07
N ALA A 259 -8.86 1.75 -3.87
CA ALA A 259 -9.81 0.75 -4.38
C ALA A 259 -11.02 0.52 -3.48
N THR A 260 -11.08 1.16 -2.31
CA THR A 260 -12.26 1.04 -1.43
C THR A 260 -13.47 1.66 -2.11
N LEU A 261 -14.50 0.84 -2.31
CA LEU A 261 -15.79 1.29 -2.81
C LEU A 261 -16.64 1.77 -1.65
N THR A 262 -16.94 3.06 -1.62
CA THR A 262 -17.94 3.63 -0.71
C THR A 262 -19.28 3.62 -1.44
N PRO A 263 -20.34 2.98 -0.89
CA PRO A 263 -21.68 3.16 -1.43
C PRO A 263 -22.04 4.65 -1.43
N PRO A 264 -22.77 5.17 -2.44
CA PRO A 264 -23.26 6.54 -2.37
C PRO A 264 -24.07 6.72 -1.09
N GLU A 265 -23.79 7.78 -0.33
CA GLU A 265 -24.61 8.15 0.83
C GLU A 265 -26.08 8.23 0.39
N PRO A 266 -27.03 7.69 1.16
CA PRO A 266 -28.44 7.85 0.85
C PRO A 266 -28.74 9.34 0.80
N GLY A 267 -29.03 9.83 -0.41
CA GLY A 267 -29.22 11.24 -0.67
C GLY A 267 -30.19 11.84 0.34
N THR A 268 -29.74 12.90 1.02
CA THR A 268 -30.61 13.82 1.72
C THR A 268 -31.59 14.37 0.69
N ALA A 269 -32.74 13.71 0.58
CA ALA A 269 -33.89 14.24 -0.12
C ALA A 269 -34.23 15.56 0.59
N SER A 270 -33.88 16.68 -0.03
CA SER A 270 -34.54 17.95 0.26
C SER A 270 -36.02 17.73 -0.03
N ALA A 271 -36.79 17.58 1.05
CA ALA A 271 -38.23 17.73 1.02
C ALA A 271 -38.58 19.17 0.57
N PRO A 272 -39.71 19.34 -0.14
CA PRO A 272 -40.10 20.60 -0.79
C PRO A 272 -40.33 21.76 0.18
#